data_AF-A0A9N9B1L3-F1
#
_entry.id   AF-A0A9N9B1L3-F1
#
_cell.length_a   1.000
_cell.length_b   1.000
_cell.length_c   1.000
_cell.angle_alpha   90.00
_cell.angle_beta   90.00
_cell.angle_gamma   90.00
#
_symmetry.space_group_name_H-M   'P 1'
#
loop_
_entity.id
_entity.type
_entity.pdbx_description
1 polymer ?
#
loop_
_entity_poly.entity_id
_entity_poly.type
_entity_poly.pdbx_seq_one_letter_code
_entity_poly.pdbx_strand_id
1 'polypeptide(L)'
;MVGAGEGGLDNELARVSVVDYSGKVILDTFVKPRKPVTDYRTAVSGVHPEDLEDAPDFKTVQNQVKLSIKGKFVVGHSLYFDFKSLKIYCPKELKRDTALYPVIRAMWNGSSPSLKNLAFLVFGIQIQDGIHDSVEDAMASMIVYRHYENQWEEYVLLQGSKAIFEEHIFCYYCGHSGHMKYDCEAWKKNQLRLLAKQESSSENQEYYVQ
;
A
#
# COMPACT_ATOMS: atom_id res chain seq x y z
N MET A 1 -6.53 -8.14 13.18
CA MET A 1 -5.69 -8.31 14.39
C MET A 1 -6.58 -8.70 15.57
N VAL A 2 -6.00 -9.31 16.60
CA VAL A 2 -6.66 -9.66 17.88
C VAL A 2 -5.91 -9.03 19.07
N GLY A 3 -6.55 -8.97 20.23
CA GLY A 3 -6.01 -8.53 21.50
C GLY A 3 -5.41 -9.69 22.32
N ALA A 4 -4.20 -9.51 22.81
CA ALA A 4 -3.47 -10.43 23.66
C ALA A 4 -3.02 -9.76 24.97
N GLY A 5 -2.58 -10.58 25.93
CA GLY A 5 -2.10 -10.11 27.23
C GLY A 5 -3.21 -9.65 28.17
N GLU A 6 -2.83 -9.06 29.31
CA GLU A 6 -3.79 -8.60 30.32
C GLU A 6 -4.71 -7.53 29.72
N GLY A 7 -6.02 -7.78 29.75
CA GLY A 7 -7.04 -6.88 29.19
C GLY A 7 -7.06 -6.74 27.66
N GLY A 8 -6.33 -7.57 26.90
CA GLY A 8 -6.39 -7.56 25.42
C GLY A 8 -5.77 -6.33 24.77
N LEU A 9 -4.89 -5.63 25.47
CA LEU A 9 -4.29 -4.37 25.03
C LEU A 9 -3.18 -4.56 23.99
N ASP A 10 -2.52 -5.71 23.97
CA ASP A 10 -1.47 -6.00 22.97
C ASP A 10 -2.10 -6.41 21.64
N ASN A 11 -1.77 -5.71 20.56
CA ASN A 11 -2.19 -6.12 19.21
C ASN A 11 -1.32 -7.27 18.70
N GLU A 12 -1.91 -8.42 18.39
CA GLU A 12 -1.26 -9.52 17.68
C GLU A 12 -1.91 -9.75 16.29
N LEU A 13 -1.08 -10.15 15.32
CA LEU A 13 -1.52 -10.50 13.98
C LEU A 13 -2.33 -11.80 14.03
N ALA A 14 -3.45 -11.82 13.31
CA ALA A 14 -4.38 -12.96 13.30
C ALA A 14 -4.86 -13.36 11.90
N ARG A 15 -4.85 -12.44 10.94
CA ARG A 15 -5.10 -12.67 9.52
C ARG A 15 -4.26 -11.66 8.74
N VAL A 16 -3.77 -12.05 7.57
CA VAL A 16 -3.03 -11.20 6.64
C VAL A 16 -3.49 -11.50 5.21
N SER A 17 -3.59 -10.47 4.38
CA SER A 17 -4.00 -10.63 3.00
C SER A 17 -3.06 -9.89 2.04
N VAL A 18 -2.87 -10.46 0.87
CA VAL A 18 -1.90 -10.00 -0.11
C VAL A 18 -2.59 -10.04 -1.45
N VAL A 19 -2.67 -8.90 -2.11
CA VAL A 19 -3.33 -8.80 -3.41
C VAL A 19 -2.38 -8.26 -4.45
N ASP A 20 -2.59 -8.75 -5.64
CA ASP A 20 -1.86 -8.37 -6.83
C ASP A 20 -2.39 -7.01 -7.35
N TYR A 21 -1.72 -6.34 -8.31
CA TYR A 21 -2.16 -5.02 -8.82
C TYR A 21 -3.55 -5.04 -9.46
N SER A 22 -3.97 -6.18 -10.01
CA SER A 22 -5.32 -6.36 -10.54
C SER A 22 -6.37 -6.57 -9.44
N GLY A 23 -5.94 -6.80 -8.21
CA GLY A 23 -6.79 -7.13 -7.06
C GLY A 23 -6.93 -8.64 -6.80
N LYS A 24 -6.19 -9.49 -7.52
CA LYS A 24 -6.23 -10.94 -7.29
C LYS A 24 -5.54 -11.30 -5.98
N VAL A 25 -6.17 -12.16 -5.18
CA VAL A 25 -5.58 -12.66 -3.93
C VAL A 25 -4.37 -13.57 -4.22
N ILE A 26 -3.24 -13.26 -3.60
CA ILE A 26 -1.97 -14.02 -3.65
C ILE A 26 -1.76 -14.84 -2.37
N LEU A 27 -2.12 -14.25 -1.23
CA LEU A 27 -2.09 -14.89 0.07
C LEU A 27 -3.26 -14.34 0.88
N ASP A 28 -4.04 -15.21 1.49
CA ASP A 28 -5.02 -14.86 2.51
C ASP A 28 -5.02 -15.99 3.53
N THR A 29 -4.53 -15.71 4.73
CA THR A 29 -4.35 -16.76 5.75
C THR A 29 -4.53 -16.19 7.14
N PHE A 30 -5.12 -17.00 8.01
CA PHE A 30 -5.03 -16.79 9.45
C PHE A 30 -3.61 -17.05 9.94
N VAL A 31 -3.30 -16.53 11.13
CA VAL A 31 -1.98 -16.58 11.75
C VAL A 31 -2.15 -16.92 13.21
N LYS A 32 -1.44 -17.96 13.67
CA LYS A 32 -1.42 -18.31 15.09
C LYS A 32 -0.70 -17.22 15.88
N PRO A 33 -1.38 -16.51 16.81
CA PRO A 33 -0.76 -15.45 17.60
C PRO A 33 0.33 -15.99 18.50
N ARG A 34 1.36 -15.17 18.76
CA ARG A 34 2.51 -15.58 19.57
C ARG A 34 2.25 -15.48 21.08
N LYS A 35 1.19 -14.78 21.47
CA LYS A 35 0.73 -14.62 22.84
C LYS A 35 -0.70 -15.17 22.95
N PRO A 36 -1.11 -15.62 24.15
CA PRO A 36 -2.50 -16.01 24.39
C PRO A 36 -3.44 -14.85 24.05
N VAL A 37 -4.44 -15.14 23.21
CA VAL A 37 -5.50 -14.20 22.85
C VAL A 37 -6.46 -14.08 24.03
N THR A 38 -6.74 -12.86 24.44
CA THR A 38 -7.68 -12.54 25.52
C THR A 38 -8.89 -11.75 25.03
N ASP A 39 -8.79 -11.16 23.84
CA ASP A 39 -9.90 -10.50 23.15
C ASP A 39 -9.77 -10.70 21.63
N TYR A 40 -10.70 -11.42 21.01
CA TYR A 40 -10.68 -11.68 19.57
C TYR A 40 -11.11 -10.47 18.73
N ARG A 41 -11.81 -9.50 19.36
CA ARG A 41 -12.36 -8.31 18.67
C ARG A 41 -13.24 -8.68 17.48
N THR A 42 -13.93 -9.82 17.54
CA THR A 42 -14.64 -10.45 16.43
C THR A 42 -15.60 -9.51 15.71
N ALA A 43 -16.28 -8.62 16.46
CA ALA A 43 -17.19 -7.62 15.88
C ALA A 43 -16.52 -6.68 14.86
N VAL A 44 -15.20 -6.51 14.95
CA VAL A 44 -14.38 -5.69 14.04
C VAL A 44 -13.48 -6.56 13.17
N SER A 45 -12.82 -7.57 13.75
CA SER A 45 -11.79 -8.37 13.08
C SER A 45 -12.33 -9.52 12.24
N GLY A 46 -13.56 -9.97 12.54
CA GLY A 46 -14.12 -11.21 11.97
C GLY A 46 -13.39 -12.48 12.39
N VAL A 47 -12.43 -12.41 13.32
CA VAL A 47 -11.63 -13.55 13.77
C VAL A 47 -12.33 -14.25 14.92
N HIS A 48 -12.42 -15.57 14.83
CA HIS A 48 -12.95 -16.47 15.83
C HIS A 48 -11.85 -17.38 16.40
N PRO A 49 -12.02 -17.96 17.60
CA PRO A 49 -11.08 -18.93 18.17
C PRO A 49 -10.73 -20.09 17.22
N GLU A 50 -11.74 -20.65 16.57
CA GLU A 50 -11.64 -21.75 15.61
C GLU A 50 -10.75 -21.42 14.41
N ASP A 51 -10.70 -20.15 13.98
CA ASP A 51 -9.84 -19.71 12.88
C ASP A 51 -8.34 -19.82 13.24
N LEU A 52 -8.01 -19.83 14.53
CA LEU A 52 -6.63 -19.77 15.04
C LEU A 52 -6.10 -21.11 15.55
N GLU A 53 -6.95 -22.13 15.69
CA GLU A 53 -6.57 -23.44 16.23
C GLU A 53 -5.49 -24.11 15.36
N ASP A 54 -5.80 -24.23 14.07
CA ASP A 54 -4.96 -24.85 13.03
C ASP A 54 -4.25 -23.83 12.13
N ALA A 55 -4.29 -22.55 12.50
CA ALA A 55 -3.60 -21.51 11.75
C ALA A 55 -2.08 -21.75 11.70
N PRO A 56 -1.42 -21.47 10.56
CA PRO A 56 0.03 -21.54 10.47
C PRO A 56 0.70 -20.64 11.51
N ASP A 57 1.88 -21.06 11.97
CA ASP A 57 2.64 -20.26 12.93
C ASP A 57 3.08 -18.91 12.31
N PHE A 58 3.25 -17.92 13.18
CA PHE A 58 3.65 -16.57 12.78
C PHE A 58 4.91 -16.54 11.90
N LYS A 59 5.89 -17.42 12.13
CA LYS A 59 7.15 -17.40 11.37
C LYS A 59 6.94 -17.90 9.95
N THR A 60 6.12 -18.93 9.77
CA THR A 60 5.71 -19.46 8.48
C THR A 60 5.02 -18.38 7.65
N VAL A 61 3.99 -17.73 8.22
CA VAL A 61 3.27 -16.66 7.50
C VAL A 61 4.16 -15.45 7.24
N GLN A 62 4.98 -15.03 8.21
CA GLN A 62 5.94 -13.95 8.01
C GLN A 62 6.85 -14.22 6.80
N ASN A 63 7.33 -15.44 6.63
CA ASN A 63 8.19 -15.80 5.49
C ASN A 63 7.43 -15.77 4.17
N GLN A 64 6.18 -16.26 4.13
CA GLN A 64 5.32 -16.17 2.95
C GLN A 64 5.08 -14.71 2.52
N VAL A 65 4.81 -13.82 3.48
CA VAL A 65 4.65 -12.39 3.23
C VAL A 65 5.95 -11.77 2.71
N LYS A 66 7.09 -12.04 3.36
CA LYS A 66 8.41 -11.55 2.92
C LYS A 66 8.73 -11.97 1.48
N LEU A 67 8.45 -13.22 1.14
CA LEU A 67 8.65 -13.73 -0.22
C LEU A 67 7.72 -13.03 -1.22
N SER A 68 6.47 -12.79 -0.81
CA SER A 68 5.47 -12.14 -1.66
C SER A 68 5.84 -10.70 -2.03
N ILE A 69 6.51 -9.94 -1.14
CA ILE A 69 6.88 -8.53 -1.37
C ILE A 69 8.33 -8.30 -1.79
N LYS A 70 9.14 -9.35 -1.86
CA LYS A 70 10.58 -9.20 -2.07
C LYS A 70 10.85 -8.47 -3.39
N GLY A 71 11.50 -7.30 -3.29
CA GLY A 71 11.88 -6.49 -4.45
C GLY A 71 10.71 -5.77 -5.15
N LYS A 72 9.55 -5.69 -4.51
CA LYS A 72 8.34 -5.06 -5.05
C LYS A 72 8.01 -3.79 -4.27
N PHE A 73 7.27 -2.88 -4.91
CA PHE A 73 6.56 -1.85 -4.17
C PHE A 73 5.49 -2.49 -3.27
N VAL A 74 5.17 -1.87 -2.13
CA VAL A 74 4.13 -2.31 -1.20
C VAL A 74 3.14 -1.16 -0.99
N VAL A 75 1.91 -1.39 -1.40
CA VAL A 75 0.78 -0.45 -1.37
C VAL A 75 -0.12 -0.88 -0.24
N GLY A 76 -0.59 0.10 0.53
CA GLY A 76 -1.53 -0.15 1.61
C GLY A 76 -1.97 1.16 2.23
N HIS A 77 -2.62 1.07 3.38
CA HIS A 77 -3.13 2.20 4.12
C HIS A 77 -2.68 2.11 5.58
N SER A 78 -1.83 3.05 6.00
CA SER A 78 -1.17 3.02 7.32
C SER A 78 -0.25 1.81 7.54
N LEU A 79 0.55 1.48 6.51
CA LEU A 79 1.45 0.32 6.43
C LEU A 79 2.41 0.14 7.62
N TYR A 80 2.65 1.21 8.39
CA TYR A 80 3.43 1.13 9.62
C TYR A 80 2.88 0.08 10.60
N PHE A 81 1.57 0.02 10.79
CA PHE A 81 0.96 -0.92 11.73
C PHE A 81 1.06 -2.37 11.22
N ASP A 82 0.86 -2.57 9.93
CA ASP A 82 0.97 -3.88 9.28
C ASP A 82 2.39 -4.42 9.42
N PHE A 83 3.41 -3.66 9.00
CA PHE A 83 4.81 -4.07 9.11
C PHE A 83 5.29 -4.25 10.55
N LYS A 84 4.77 -3.44 11.49
CA LYS A 84 5.06 -3.61 12.93
C LYS A 84 4.50 -4.93 13.45
N SER A 85 3.26 -5.28 13.08
CA SER A 85 2.63 -6.54 13.49
C SER A 85 3.33 -7.76 12.87
N LEU A 86 3.70 -7.66 11.59
CA LEU A 86 4.43 -8.68 10.83
C LEU A 86 5.91 -8.79 11.22
N LYS A 87 6.45 -7.80 11.94
CA LYS A 87 7.88 -7.69 12.27
C LYS A 87 8.77 -7.75 11.02
N ILE A 88 8.36 -7.03 9.98
CA ILE A 88 9.05 -6.92 8.71
C ILE A 88 9.56 -5.49 8.56
N TYR A 89 10.80 -5.33 8.12
CA TYR A 89 11.31 -4.03 7.67
C TYR A 89 11.05 -3.89 6.17
N CYS A 90 10.37 -2.82 5.78
CA CYS A 90 10.22 -2.42 4.38
C CYS A 90 10.84 -1.03 4.18
N PRO A 91 11.81 -0.89 3.27
CA PRO A 91 12.39 0.41 2.89
C PRO A 91 11.32 1.44 2.54
N LYS A 92 11.58 2.72 2.81
CA LYS A 92 10.60 3.79 2.59
C LYS A 92 10.30 3.97 1.11
N GLU A 93 11.30 3.77 0.28
CA GLU A 93 11.30 3.92 -1.18
C GLU A 93 10.37 2.89 -1.83
N LEU A 94 10.21 1.74 -1.18
CA LEU A 94 9.33 0.67 -1.65
C LEU A 94 7.89 0.83 -1.17
N LYS A 95 7.60 1.75 -0.24
CA LYS A 95 6.24 1.92 0.30
C LYS A 95 5.43 2.91 -0.52
N ARG A 96 4.15 2.59 -0.70
CA ARG A 96 3.10 3.42 -1.29
C ARG A 96 1.93 3.46 -0.31
N ASP A 97 2.14 4.18 0.79
CA ASP A 97 1.18 4.27 1.88
C ASP A 97 0.15 5.37 1.61
N THR A 98 -1.07 4.96 1.25
CA THR A 98 -2.17 5.86 0.84
C THR A 98 -2.59 6.83 1.94
N ALA A 99 -2.37 6.49 3.21
CA ALA A 99 -2.62 7.40 4.33
C ALA A 99 -1.63 8.58 4.36
N LEU A 100 -0.40 8.36 3.85
CA LEU A 100 0.68 9.34 3.93
C LEU A 100 0.89 10.15 2.65
N TYR A 101 0.18 9.83 1.57
CA TYR A 101 0.35 10.51 0.29
C TYR A 101 -0.07 11.98 0.39
N PRO A 102 0.80 12.95 0.00
CA PRO A 102 0.48 14.37 0.20
C PRO A 102 -0.78 14.85 -0.51
N VAL A 103 -1.09 14.34 -1.70
CA VAL A 103 -2.33 14.71 -2.42
C VAL A 103 -3.55 14.26 -1.63
N ILE A 104 -3.54 13.02 -1.11
CA ILE A 104 -4.62 12.50 -0.26
C ILE A 104 -4.74 13.30 1.04
N ARG A 105 -3.63 13.59 1.70
CA ARG A 105 -3.63 14.40 2.93
C ARG A 105 -4.10 15.82 2.69
N ALA A 106 -3.79 16.43 1.55
CA ALA A 106 -4.26 17.77 1.21
C ALA A 106 -5.80 17.83 1.09
N MET A 107 -6.43 16.76 0.61
CA MET A 107 -7.91 16.63 0.61
C MET A 107 -8.50 16.55 2.03
N TRP A 108 -7.66 16.29 3.04
CA TRP A 108 -8.06 16.12 4.45
C TRP A 108 -7.39 17.13 5.39
N ASN A 109 -7.17 18.37 4.92
CA ASN A 109 -6.57 19.45 5.71
C ASN A 109 -5.22 19.07 6.35
N GLY A 110 -4.44 18.24 5.66
CA GLY A 110 -3.14 17.75 6.12
C GLY A 110 -3.21 16.52 7.03
N SER A 111 -4.39 16.09 7.45
CA SER A 111 -4.59 14.83 8.20
C SER A 111 -4.64 13.62 7.26
N SER A 112 -4.56 12.41 7.82
CA SER A 112 -4.74 11.17 7.06
C SER A 112 -6.20 10.73 7.17
N PRO A 113 -6.94 10.53 6.07
CA PRO A 113 -8.29 9.98 6.12
C PRO A 113 -8.24 8.50 6.53
N SER A 114 -9.35 7.97 7.05
CA SER A 114 -9.52 6.51 7.14
C SER A 114 -9.69 5.90 5.74
N LEU A 115 -9.34 4.63 5.58
CA LEU A 115 -9.52 3.91 4.32
C LEU A 115 -10.99 3.92 3.88
N LYS A 116 -11.93 3.73 4.81
CA LYS A 116 -13.37 3.84 4.57
C LYS A 116 -13.77 5.19 3.95
N ASN A 117 -13.34 6.30 4.55
CA ASN A 117 -13.66 7.63 4.03
C ASN A 117 -12.99 7.89 2.68
N LEU A 118 -11.76 7.39 2.51
CA LEU A 118 -11.01 7.53 1.28
C LEU A 118 -11.65 6.74 0.12
N ALA A 119 -12.04 5.48 0.35
CA ALA A 119 -12.74 4.66 -0.63
C ALA A 119 -14.07 5.27 -1.05
N PHE A 120 -14.84 5.79 -0.08
CA PHE A 120 -16.09 6.48 -0.37
C PHE A 120 -15.86 7.78 -1.16
N LEU A 121 -14.88 8.60 -0.79
CA LEU A 121 -14.59 9.86 -1.46
C LEU A 121 -14.15 9.65 -2.92
N VAL A 122 -13.24 8.70 -3.15
CA VAL A 122 -12.60 8.53 -4.47
C VAL A 122 -13.47 7.71 -5.41
N PHE A 123 -14.23 6.72 -4.89
CA PHE A 123 -14.96 5.76 -5.72
C PHE A 123 -16.46 5.63 -5.41
N GLY A 124 -16.96 6.30 -4.36
CA GLY A 124 -18.36 6.17 -3.95
C GLY A 124 -18.71 4.82 -3.31
N ILE A 125 -17.73 4.03 -2.90
CA ILE A 125 -17.91 2.68 -2.35
C ILE A 125 -17.86 2.73 -0.83
N GLN A 126 -18.82 2.09 -0.18
CA GLN A 126 -18.80 1.84 1.26
C GLN A 126 -18.09 0.50 1.52
N ILE A 127 -17.08 0.53 2.37
CA ILE A 127 -16.31 -0.62 2.84
C ILE A 127 -16.29 -0.61 4.37
N GLN A 128 -15.92 -1.72 4.99
CA GLN A 128 -15.84 -1.82 6.46
C GLN A 128 -17.18 -1.45 7.15
N ASP A 129 -18.30 -1.93 6.61
CA ASP A 129 -19.61 -1.85 7.27
C ASP A 129 -19.79 -3.08 8.17
N GLY A 130 -19.28 -2.97 9.39
CA GLY A 130 -19.29 -4.04 10.38
C GLY A 130 -17.92 -4.69 10.52
N ILE A 131 -17.83 -5.97 10.14
CA ILE A 131 -16.58 -6.74 10.17
C ILE A 131 -15.67 -6.26 9.04
N HIS A 132 -14.39 -6.04 9.37
CA HIS A 132 -13.38 -5.69 8.39
C HIS A 132 -12.87 -6.96 7.70
N ASP A 133 -12.80 -6.92 6.37
CA ASP A 133 -12.13 -7.95 5.58
C ASP A 133 -10.78 -7.42 5.09
N SER A 134 -9.70 -8.08 5.48
CA SER A 134 -8.35 -7.71 5.07
C SER A 134 -8.14 -7.79 3.55
N VAL A 135 -8.89 -8.65 2.85
CA VAL A 135 -8.84 -8.72 1.38
C VAL A 135 -9.51 -7.48 0.77
N GLU A 136 -10.68 -7.08 1.29
CA GLU A 136 -11.37 -5.84 0.86
C GLU A 136 -10.48 -4.62 1.08
N ASP A 137 -9.85 -4.52 2.26
CA ASP A 137 -8.95 -3.42 2.61
C ASP A 137 -7.73 -3.34 1.68
N ALA A 138 -7.10 -4.48 1.40
CA ALA A 138 -5.95 -4.56 0.49
C ALA A 138 -6.34 -4.15 -0.94
N MET A 139 -7.49 -4.61 -1.43
CA MET A 139 -8.02 -4.22 -2.73
C MET A 139 -8.36 -2.73 -2.78
N ALA A 140 -9.03 -2.18 -1.76
CA ALA A 140 -9.39 -0.77 -1.70
C ALA A 140 -8.14 0.12 -1.75
N SER A 141 -7.10 -0.20 -0.96
CA SER A 141 -5.82 0.51 -1.00
C SER A 141 -5.15 0.44 -2.37
N MET A 142 -5.22 -0.72 -3.05
CA MET A 142 -4.69 -0.89 -4.41
C MET A 142 -5.41 -0.01 -5.42
N ILE A 143 -6.74 0.00 -5.38
CA ILE A 143 -7.56 0.82 -6.29
C ILE A 143 -7.25 2.32 -6.07
N VAL A 144 -7.13 2.76 -4.82
CA VAL A 144 -6.71 4.14 -4.50
C VAL A 144 -5.35 4.45 -5.13
N TYR A 145 -4.35 3.60 -4.93
CA TYR A 145 -3.02 3.82 -5.52
C TYR A 145 -3.09 3.91 -7.04
N ARG A 146 -3.78 2.98 -7.70
CA ARG A 146 -3.95 2.95 -9.16
C ARG A 146 -4.59 4.22 -9.71
N HIS A 147 -5.56 4.78 -8.99
CA HIS A 147 -6.18 6.04 -9.37
C HIS A 147 -5.19 7.22 -9.35
N TYR A 148 -4.22 7.21 -8.44
CA TYR A 148 -3.22 8.27 -8.29
C TYR A 148 -1.83 7.91 -8.85
N GLU A 149 -1.65 6.74 -9.46
CA GLU A 149 -0.35 6.12 -9.76
C GLU A 149 0.60 7.06 -10.51
N ASN A 150 0.14 7.65 -11.62
CA ASN A 150 0.96 8.57 -12.42
C ASN A 150 1.45 9.78 -11.61
N GLN A 151 0.58 10.36 -10.80
CA GLN A 151 0.90 11.52 -9.95
C GLN A 151 1.81 11.11 -8.79
N TRP A 152 1.63 9.90 -8.29
CA TRP A 152 2.42 9.34 -7.19
C TRP A 152 3.86 9.08 -7.62
N GLU A 153 4.05 8.32 -8.69
CA GLU A 153 5.38 7.96 -9.16
C GLU A 153 6.15 9.19 -9.62
N GLU A 154 5.48 10.17 -10.25
CA GLU A 154 6.08 11.47 -10.49
C GLU A 154 6.53 12.16 -9.19
N TYR A 155 5.66 12.22 -8.17
CA TYR A 155 5.99 12.85 -6.90
C TYR A 155 7.21 12.19 -6.24
N VAL A 156 7.27 10.86 -6.23
CA VAL A 156 8.40 10.10 -5.66
C VAL A 156 9.69 10.40 -6.41
N LEU A 157 9.67 10.42 -7.75
CA LEU A 157 10.82 10.79 -8.56
C LEU A 157 11.30 12.22 -8.27
N LEU A 158 10.37 13.17 -8.12
CA LEU A 158 10.69 14.55 -7.79
C LEU A 158 11.28 14.69 -6.38
N GLN A 159 10.78 13.95 -5.39
CA GLN A 159 11.38 13.95 -4.04
C GLN A 159 12.76 13.29 -4.03
N GLY A 160 12.96 12.21 -4.78
CA GLY A 160 14.27 11.59 -4.97
C GLY A 160 15.27 12.55 -5.62
N SER A 161 14.80 13.34 -6.58
CA SER A 161 15.62 14.38 -7.22
C SER A 161 15.93 15.55 -6.29
N LYS A 162 15.03 15.94 -5.37
CA LYS A 162 15.35 16.98 -4.35
C LYS A 162 16.54 16.64 -3.45
N ALA A 163 16.83 15.36 -3.23
CA ALA A 163 18.04 14.91 -2.52
C ALA A 163 19.33 14.96 -3.38
N ILE A 164 19.19 15.16 -4.69
CA ILE A 164 20.28 15.29 -5.68
C ILE A 164 20.45 16.76 -6.11
N PHE A 165 19.47 17.62 -5.82
CA PHE A 165 19.36 19.01 -6.27
C PHE A 165 20.11 20.03 -5.41
N GLU A 166 21.24 19.66 -4.79
CA GLU A 166 22.23 20.68 -4.40
C GLU A 166 23.27 20.94 -5.51
N GLU A 167 23.47 20.04 -6.47
CA GLU A 167 24.33 20.34 -7.62
C GLU A 167 23.79 19.68 -8.91
N HIS A 168 23.33 20.50 -9.85
CA HIS A 168 22.95 20.15 -11.24
C HIS A 168 21.55 19.53 -11.46
N ILE A 169 20.60 20.38 -11.88
CA ILE A 169 19.34 19.97 -12.52
C ILE A 169 19.67 19.21 -13.81
N PHE A 170 19.66 17.88 -13.82
CA PHE A 170 19.85 17.06 -15.03
C PHE A 170 18.50 16.55 -15.54
N CYS A 171 18.12 16.93 -16.76
CA CYS A 171 16.89 16.48 -17.40
C CYS A 171 17.11 15.12 -18.07
N TYR A 172 16.73 14.03 -17.40
CA TYR A 172 16.87 12.65 -17.87
C TYR A 172 16.13 12.32 -19.19
N TYR A 173 15.26 13.21 -19.68
CA TYR A 173 14.55 13.05 -20.95
C TYR A 173 15.31 13.56 -22.18
N CYS A 174 16.16 14.57 -22.02
CA CYS A 174 16.99 15.11 -23.11
C CYS A 174 18.49 15.02 -22.83
N GLY A 175 18.90 14.63 -21.62
CA GLY A 175 20.30 14.60 -21.19
C GLY A 175 20.93 15.97 -20.96
N HIS A 176 20.14 17.05 -20.96
CA HIS A 176 20.65 18.41 -20.73
C HIS A 176 20.40 18.87 -19.29
N SER A 177 21.29 19.71 -18.77
CA SER A 177 21.09 20.34 -17.48
C SER A 177 20.34 21.68 -17.57
N GLY A 178 19.82 22.18 -16.44
CA GLY A 178 19.37 23.57 -16.28
C GLY A 178 17.88 23.86 -16.53
N HIS A 179 17.01 22.85 -16.65
CA HIS A 179 15.56 23.07 -16.80
C HIS A 179 14.74 21.94 -16.18
N MET A 180 13.51 22.26 -15.75
CA MET A 180 12.55 21.28 -15.24
C MET A 180 11.85 20.55 -16.40
N LYS A 181 11.25 19.38 -16.14
CA LYS A 181 10.62 18.55 -17.21
C LYS A 181 9.54 19.30 -18.01
N TYR A 182 8.82 20.23 -17.38
CA TYR A 182 7.75 21.00 -18.00
C TYR A 182 8.25 22.01 -19.02
N ASP A 183 9.54 22.33 -18.97
CA ASP A 183 10.24 23.18 -19.92
C ASP A 183 11.02 22.35 -20.96
N CYS A 184 11.04 21.02 -20.83
CA CYS A 184 11.76 20.11 -21.72
C CYS A 184 10.95 19.79 -22.98
N GLU A 185 11.44 20.24 -24.14
CA GLU A 185 10.85 19.93 -25.46
C GLU A 185 10.79 18.42 -25.76
N ALA A 186 11.81 17.65 -25.35
CA ALA A 186 11.84 16.21 -25.56
C ALA A 186 10.75 15.49 -24.76
N TRP A 187 10.49 15.95 -23.53
CA TRP A 187 9.41 15.45 -22.68
C TRP A 187 8.04 15.77 -23.28
N LYS A 188 7.82 17.01 -23.76
CA LYS A 188 6.57 17.41 -24.44
C LYS A 188 6.27 16.56 -25.67
N LYS A 189 7.30 16.27 -26.49
CA LYS A 189 7.17 15.39 -27.67
C LYS A 189 6.88 13.94 -27.28
N ASN A 190 7.44 13.46 -26.17
CA ASN A 190 7.16 12.10 -25.68
C ASN A 190 5.74 11.98 -25.10
N GLN A 191 5.21 13.02 -24.43
CA GLN A 191 3.83 13.04 -23.93
C GLN A 191 2.81 12.91 -25.06
N LEU A 192 3.01 13.62 -26.18
CA LEU A 192 2.16 13.49 -27.37
C LEU A 192 2.23 12.07 -27.98
N ARG A 193 3.41 11.42 -27.93
CA ARG A 193 3.61 10.03 -28.36
C ARG A 193 2.97 9.00 -27.44
N LEU A 194 2.96 9.26 -26.13
CA LEU A 194 2.35 8.38 -25.12
C LEU A 194 0.82 8.50 -25.15
N LEU A 195 0.27 9.69 -25.35
CA LEU A 195 -1.15 9.90 -25.61
C LEU A 195 -1.60 9.17 -26.88
N ALA A 196 -0.76 9.16 -27.92
CA ALA A 196 -1.00 8.37 -29.14
C ALA A 196 -0.82 6.85 -28.96
N LYS A 197 -0.10 6.40 -27.90
CA LYS A 197 0.08 4.98 -27.57
C LYS A 197 -0.94 4.47 -26.55
N GLN A 198 -1.58 5.32 -25.76
CA GLN A 198 -2.65 4.90 -24.84
C GLN A 198 -3.91 4.39 -25.56
N GLU A 199 -4.02 4.61 -26.89
CA GLU A 199 -4.99 3.93 -27.75
C GLU A 199 -4.59 2.48 -28.12
N SER A 200 -3.39 2.03 -27.73
CA SER A 200 -2.85 0.71 -28.08
C SER A 200 -2.01 0.11 -26.96
N SER A 201 -2.47 -0.99 -26.38
CA SER A 201 -1.72 -1.92 -25.50
C SER A 201 -1.48 -1.51 -24.04
N SER A 202 -2.27 -2.17 -23.19
CA SER A 202 -2.01 -2.54 -21.80
C SER A 202 -0.87 -3.56 -21.71
N GLU A 203 0.11 -3.36 -20.81
CA GLU A 203 0.81 -4.41 -20.03
C GLU A 203 2.01 -3.81 -19.28
N ASN A 204 2.00 -3.89 -17.94
CA ASN A 204 3.18 -4.13 -17.09
C ASN A 204 2.71 -4.44 -15.65
N GLN A 205 3.27 -5.50 -15.05
CA GLN A 205 2.83 -6.18 -13.82
C GLN A 205 3.73 -5.85 -12.61
N GLU A 206 3.16 -5.50 -11.45
CA GLU A 206 3.80 -5.49 -10.11
C GLU A 206 2.77 -5.88 -9.01
N TYR A 207 3.17 -6.33 -7.79
CA TYR A 207 2.28 -7.04 -6.82
C TYR A 207 2.57 -6.74 -5.31
N TYR A 208 1.55 -6.74 -4.39
CA TYR A 208 1.55 -5.96 -3.10
C TYR A 208 0.86 -6.64 -1.86
N VAL A 209 1.11 -6.19 -0.61
CA VAL A 209 0.64 -6.79 0.70
C VAL A 209 -0.09 -5.79 1.61
N GLN A 210 -1.15 -6.23 2.32
CA GLN A 210 -1.66 -5.63 3.56
C GLN A 210 -1.89 -6.65 4.70
#